data_AF-A0A954U313-F1
#
_entry.id   AF-A0A954U313-F1
#
_cell.length_a   1.000
_cell.length_b   1.000
_cell.length_c   1.000
_cell.angle_alpha   90.00
_cell.angle_beta   90.00
_cell.angle_gamma   90.00
#
_symmetry.space_group_name_H-M   'P 1'
#
loop_
_entity.id
_entity.type
_entity.pdbx_description
1 polymer ?
#
loop_
_entity_poly.entity_id
_entity_poly.type
_entity_poly.pdbx_seq_one_letter_code
_entity_poly.pdbx_strand_id
1 'polypeptide(L)'
;MTENAPSADRAKMLAAIRRHQLPTHDAPDLAGPWIRYASRLEQFRNSLESVGGQLRHVPELTDVLRELTNVEAYQVAQRRICCVPNLLAGDDFTSLEQVDDAHNLADVDFAVIEGELGVAENGAIFVTDRNVRHRAIFFITQHLAIVVPASQLVDTMHDAYEQIDFTDNAFRCFISGPSKTA
;
A
#
# COMPACT_ATOMS: atom_id res chain seq x y z
N MET A 1 -28.63 21.65 9.25
CA MET A 1 -28.11 20.67 8.28
C MET A 1 -29.07 20.64 7.11
N THR A 2 -28.79 21.41 6.06
CA THR A 2 -29.58 21.40 4.82
C THR A 2 -29.02 20.32 3.91
N GLU A 3 -29.74 19.21 3.75
CA GLU A 3 -29.50 18.25 2.68
C GLU A 3 -29.59 18.99 1.34
N ASN A 4 -28.48 18.98 0.59
CA ASN A 4 -28.41 19.60 -0.72
C ASN A 4 -29.22 18.74 -1.69
N ALA A 5 -30.42 19.19 -2.05
CA ALA A 5 -31.28 18.47 -3.00
C ALA A 5 -30.50 18.21 -4.30
N PRO A 6 -30.53 16.97 -4.85
CA PRO A 6 -29.79 16.66 -6.07
C PRO A 6 -30.27 17.55 -7.21
N SER A 7 -29.33 18.11 -7.99
CA SER A 7 -29.67 18.89 -9.18
C SER A 7 -30.55 18.07 -10.12
N ALA A 8 -31.42 18.75 -10.87
CA ALA A 8 -32.35 18.10 -11.80
C ALA A 8 -31.62 17.17 -12.80
N ASP A 9 -30.42 17.52 -13.21
CA ASP A 9 -29.57 16.71 -14.10
C ASP A 9 -29.03 15.46 -13.43
N ARG A 10 -28.57 15.55 -12.17
CA ARG A 10 -28.13 14.38 -11.39
C ARG A 10 -29.27 13.40 -11.20
N ALA A 11 -30.47 13.90 -10.85
CA ALA A 11 -31.65 13.07 -10.68
C ALA A 11 -32.03 12.37 -11.98
N LYS A 12 -31.96 13.07 -13.12
CA LYS A 12 -32.24 12.52 -14.45
C LYS A 12 -31.24 11.45 -14.87
N MET A 13 -29.93 11.65 -14.63
CA MET A 13 -28.89 10.64 -14.88
C MET A 13 -29.11 9.39 -14.02
N LEU A 14 -29.32 9.54 -12.71
CA LEU A 14 -29.54 8.40 -11.82
C LEU A 14 -30.83 7.63 -12.18
N ALA A 15 -31.89 8.34 -12.58
CA ALA A 15 -33.11 7.71 -13.08
C ALA A 15 -32.89 6.99 -14.42
N ALA A 16 -32.02 7.48 -15.30
CA ALA A 16 -31.64 6.78 -16.52
C ALA A 16 -30.85 5.50 -16.23
N ILE A 17 -29.88 5.55 -15.30
CA ILE A 17 -29.09 4.39 -14.87
C ILE A 17 -29.99 3.32 -14.24
N ARG A 18 -30.87 3.71 -13.30
CA ARG A 18 -31.80 2.77 -12.63
C ARG A 18 -32.77 2.09 -13.58
N ARG A 19 -33.14 2.73 -14.70
CA ARG A 19 -34.01 2.15 -15.74
C ARG A 19 -33.30 1.10 -16.60
N HIS A 20 -31.96 1.10 -16.61
CA HIS A 20 -31.16 0.14 -17.36
C HIS A 20 -30.48 -0.85 -16.41
N GLN A 21 -31.29 -1.62 -15.66
CA GLN A 21 -30.76 -2.75 -14.90
C GLN A 21 -30.37 -3.86 -15.88
N LEU A 22 -29.08 -4.18 -15.90
CA LEU A 22 -28.57 -5.34 -16.65
C LEU A 22 -29.09 -6.62 -15.97
N PRO A 23 -29.34 -7.69 -16.74
CA PRO A 23 -29.63 -9.00 -16.16
C PRO A 23 -28.55 -9.37 -15.15
N THR A 24 -28.95 -9.74 -13.94
CA THR A 24 -28.03 -10.29 -12.95
C THR A 24 -27.70 -11.72 -13.35
N HIS A 25 -26.42 -12.02 -13.49
CA HIS A 25 -25.89 -13.37 -13.64
C HIS A 25 -25.24 -13.78 -12.34
N ASP A 26 -25.28 -15.08 -12.02
CA ASP A 26 -24.51 -15.61 -10.90
C ASP A 26 -23.02 -15.34 -11.12
N ALA A 27 -22.34 -14.93 -10.05
CA ALA A 27 -20.89 -14.78 -10.09
C ALA A 27 -20.25 -16.15 -10.36
N PRO A 28 -19.13 -16.21 -11.10
CA PRO A 28 -18.38 -17.45 -11.25
C PRO A 28 -17.91 -17.94 -9.88
N ASP A 29 -17.88 -19.26 -9.70
CA ASP A 29 -17.27 -19.87 -8.53
C ASP A 29 -15.77 -19.54 -8.51
N LEU A 30 -15.30 -19.04 -7.37
CA LEU A 30 -13.89 -18.72 -7.13
C LEU A 30 -13.16 -19.86 -6.41
N ALA A 31 -13.83 -20.98 -6.14
CA ALA A 31 -13.19 -22.19 -5.67
C ALA A 31 -12.40 -22.85 -6.80
N GLY A 32 -11.11 -23.09 -6.57
CA GLY A 32 -10.25 -23.75 -7.56
C GLY A 32 -8.87 -24.07 -7.02
N PRO A 33 -8.09 -24.90 -7.73
CA PRO A 33 -6.70 -25.16 -7.41
C PRO A 33 -5.84 -23.94 -7.79
N TRP A 34 -5.87 -22.92 -6.93
CA TRP A 34 -5.02 -21.74 -7.09
C TRP A 34 -3.54 -22.10 -6.95
N ILE A 35 -2.68 -21.34 -7.63
CA ILE A 35 -1.23 -21.54 -7.57
C ILE A 35 -0.73 -21.40 -6.13
N ARG A 36 0.21 -22.27 -5.75
CA ARG A 36 0.89 -22.24 -4.46
C ARG A 36 2.39 -22.29 -4.69
N TYR A 37 3.13 -21.48 -3.94
CA TYR A 37 4.59 -21.40 -4.09
C TYR A 37 5.29 -22.19 -2.99
N ALA A 38 6.38 -22.89 -3.35
CA ALA A 38 7.20 -23.61 -2.38
C ALA A 38 7.84 -22.66 -1.35
N SER A 39 8.22 -21.46 -1.80
CA SER A 39 8.63 -20.34 -0.95
C SER A 39 7.96 -19.06 -1.43
N ARG A 40 7.05 -18.53 -0.61
CA ARG A 40 6.40 -17.24 -0.88
C ARG A 40 7.39 -16.09 -0.87
N LEU A 41 8.41 -16.14 -0.01
CA LEU A 41 9.45 -15.11 0.07
C LEU A 41 10.27 -15.04 -1.22
N GLU A 42 10.74 -16.18 -1.73
CA GLU A 42 11.52 -16.22 -2.97
C GLU A 42 10.67 -15.82 -4.18
N GLN A 43 9.42 -16.30 -4.25
CA GLN A 43 8.53 -15.89 -5.32
C GLN A 43 8.22 -14.39 -5.26
N PHE A 44 7.92 -13.85 -4.07
CA PHE A 44 7.65 -12.43 -3.88
C PHE A 44 8.86 -11.58 -4.26
N ARG A 45 10.08 -12.00 -3.90
CA ARG A 45 11.33 -11.39 -4.38
C ARG A 45 11.37 -11.32 -5.90
N ASN A 46 11.19 -12.45 -6.57
CA ASN A 46 11.24 -12.53 -8.03
C ASN A 46 10.22 -11.60 -8.68
N SER A 47 8.98 -11.63 -8.20
CA SER A 47 7.90 -10.78 -8.72
C SER A 47 8.18 -9.29 -8.49
N LEU A 48 8.62 -8.91 -7.28
CA LEU A 48 8.94 -7.52 -6.94
C LEU A 48 10.12 -6.98 -7.75
N GLU A 49 11.19 -7.76 -7.90
CA GLU A 49 12.37 -7.38 -8.68
C GLU A 49 12.03 -7.26 -10.18
N SER A 50 11.13 -8.10 -10.70
CA SER A 50 10.68 -8.03 -12.10
C SER A 50 9.96 -6.71 -12.46
N VAL A 51 9.36 -6.04 -11.48
CA VAL A 51 8.68 -4.75 -11.64
C VAL A 51 9.54 -3.57 -11.21
N GLY A 52 10.81 -3.80 -10.83
CA GLY A 52 11.78 -2.76 -10.48
C GLY A 52 11.87 -2.44 -8.98
N GLY A 53 11.21 -3.20 -8.11
CA GLY A 53 11.38 -3.10 -6.66
C GLY A 53 12.63 -3.85 -6.17
N GLN A 54 12.95 -3.71 -4.89
CA GLN A 54 14.05 -4.44 -4.24
C GLN A 54 13.56 -5.05 -2.94
N LEU A 55 13.88 -6.33 -2.71
CA LEU A 55 13.58 -7.00 -1.45
C LEU A 55 14.80 -7.05 -0.55
N ARG A 56 14.69 -6.47 0.64
CA ARG A 56 15.64 -6.66 1.74
C ARG A 56 14.96 -7.46 2.84
N HIS A 57 15.49 -8.65 3.13
CA HIS A 57 14.95 -9.53 4.16
C HIS A 57 15.77 -9.37 5.44
N VAL A 58 15.11 -9.05 6.53
CA VAL A 58 15.70 -8.91 7.86
C VAL A 58 14.98 -9.85 8.83
N PRO A 59 15.67 -10.43 9.83
CA PRO A 59 15.06 -11.39 10.73
C PRO A 59 14.11 -10.71 11.73
N GLU A 60 14.45 -9.51 12.20
CA GLU A 60 13.64 -8.77 13.17
C GLU A 60 13.40 -7.31 12.73
N LEU A 61 12.31 -6.74 13.25
CA LEU A 61 11.94 -5.35 12.99
C LEU A 61 13.05 -4.36 13.39
N THR A 62 13.78 -4.67 14.46
CA THR A 62 14.90 -3.89 14.98
C THR A 62 16.11 -3.84 14.03
N ASP A 63 16.21 -4.76 13.07
CA ASP A 63 17.30 -4.80 12.09
C ASP A 63 17.01 -3.96 10.85
N VAL A 64 15.78 -3.48 10.65
CA VAL A 64 15.38 -2.69 9.49
C VAL A 64 16.22 -1.42 9.36
N LEU A 65 16.48 -0.70 10.46
CA LEU A 65 17.30 0.51 10.43
C LEU A 65 18.72 0.22 9.93
N ARG A 66 19.34 -0.87 10.42
CA ARG A 66 20.66 -1.29 9.96
C ARG A 66 20.65 -1.55 8.45
N GLU A 67 19.60 -2.18 7.95
CA GLU A 67 19.48 -2.47 6.54
C GLU A 67 19.23 -1.22 5.69
N LEU A 68 18.38 -0.30 6.16
CA LEU A 68 18.16 1.00 5.51
C LEU A 68 19.46 1.81 5.42
N THR A 69 20.34 1.75 6.42
CA THR A 69 21.65 2.43 6.34
C THR A 69 22.56 1.89 5.23
N ASN A 70 22.27 0.73 4.65
CA ASN A 70 22.97 0.17 3.48
C ASN A 70 22.34 0.59 2.14
N VAL A 71 21.28 1.40 2.15
CA VAL A 71 20.58 1.89 0.95
C VAL A 71 21.08 3.30 0.64
N GLU A 72 21.67 3.50 -0.55
CA GLU A 72 22.23 4.79 -0.98
C GLU A 72 21.20 5.93 -0.91
N ALA A 73 20.00 5.70 -1.46
CA ALA A 73 18.88 6.63 -1.40
C ALA A 73 18.52 7.05 0.03
N TYR A 74 18.62 6.12 0.99
CA TYR A 74 18.40 6.43 2.39
C TYR A 74 19.55 7.27 2.97
N GLN A 75 20.81 6.96 2.65
CA GLN A 75 21.98 7.71 3.14
C GLN A 75 21.97 9.17 2.69
N VAL A 76 21.60 9.43 1.43
CA VAL A 76 21.62 10.78 0.84
C VAL A 76 20.35 11.59 1.10
N ALA A 77 19.27 10.95 1.56
CA ALA A 77 18.01 11.61 1.88
C ALA A 77 18.21 12.65 3.00
N GLN A 78 17.82 13.89 2.72
CA GLN A 78 17.85 15.00 3.66
C GLN A 78 16.60 15.02 4.53
N ARG A 79 15.45 14.69 3.94
CA ARG A 79 14.17 14.61 4.64
C ARG A 79 13.61 13.21 4.61
N ARG A 80 13.55 12.60 5.81
CA ARG A 80 13.07 11.23 6.01
C ARG A 80 11.83 11.21 6.90
N ILE A 81 10.88 10.36 6.53
CA ILE A 81 9.66 10.13 7.28
C ILE A 81 9.54 8.63 7.59
N CYS A 82 9.16 8.31 8.82
CA CYS A 82 8.82 6.95 9.21
C CYS A 82 7.41 6.92 9.80
N CYS A 83 6.58 6.01 9.30
CA CYS A 83 5.20 5.79 9.74
C CYS A 83 5.03 4.45 10.47
N VAL A 84 6.11 3.68 10.64
CA VAL A 84 6.07 2.37 11.29
C VAL A 84 6.27 2.58 12.80
N PRO A 85 5.26 2.28 13.63
CA PRO A 85 5.36 2.50 15.07
C PRO A 85 6.55 1.76 15.67
N ASN A 86 7.30 2.43 16.55
CA ASN A 86 8.45 1.87 17.28
C ASN A 86 9.61 1.35 16.41
N LEU A 87 9.60 1.58 15.09
CA LEU A 87 10.69 1.15 14.21
C LEU A 87 11.93 2.01 14.39
N LEU A 88 11.73 3.32 14.48
CA LEU A 88 12.79 4.32 14.46
C LEU A 88 12.53 5.30 15.60
N ALA A 89 13.49 5.39 16.52
CA ALA A 89 13.49 6.35 17.61
C ALA A 89 14.73 7.26 17.45
N GLY A 90 14.52 8.57 17.32
CA GLY A 90 15.59 9.56 17.19
C GLY A 90 15.19 10.78 16.37
N ASP A 91 16.04 11.80 16.40
CA ASP A 91 15.85 13.11 15.74
C ASP A 91 15.93 13.05 14.20
N ASP A 92 16.33 11.91 13.63
CA ASP A 92 16.54 11.72 12.17
C ASP A 92 15.23 11.56 11.37
N PHE A 93 14.06 11.50 12.04
CA PHE A 93 12.76 11.30 11.39
C PHE A 93 11.73 12.32 11.84
N THR A 94 11.07 12.94 10.86
CA THR A 94 9.89 13.76 11.13
C THR A 94 8.68 12.86 11.28
N SER A 95 7.96 12.97 12.40
CA SER A 95 6.66 12.31 12.54
C SER A 95 5.64 12.96 11.59
N LEU A 96 4.93 12.14 10.81
CA LEU A 96 3.83 12.59 9.95
C LEU A 96 2.68 13.23 10.72
N GLU A 97 2.55 12.93 12.01
CA GLU A 97 1.54 13.57 12.87
C GLU A 97 1.75 15.08 12.95
N GLN A 98 2.98 15.58 12.71
CA GLN A 98 3.30 17.00 12.75
C GLN A 98 3.10 17.71 11.41
N VAL A 99 2.75 16.98 10.35
CA VAL A 99 2.48 17.56 9.03
C VAL A 99 0.99 17.86 8.92
N ASP A 100 0.61 19.14 8.89
CA ASP A 100 -0.81 19.52 8.79
C ASP A 100 -1.34 19.53 7.36
N ASP A 101 -0.51 19.93 6.39
CA ASP A 101 -0.85 20.00 4.97
C ASP A 101 -0.08 18.94 4.17
N ALA A 102 -0.79 18.15 3.36
CA ALA A 102 -0.19 17.13 2.49
C ALA A 102 0.80 17.71 1.47
N HIS A 103 0.68 18.99 1.08
CA HIS A 103 1.64 19.64 0.18
C HIS A 103 3.04 19.78 0.80
N ASN A 104 3.13 19.80 2.14
CA ASN A 104 4.41 19.82 2.85
C ASN A 104 5.15 18.48 2.79
N LEU A 105 4.64 17.49 2.07
CA LEU A 105 5.32 16.23 1.79
C LEU A 105 6.07 16.23 0.46
N ALA A 106 5.99 17.32 -0.32
CA ALA A 106 6.57 17.39 -1.67
C ALA A 106 8.10 17.28 -1.72
N ASP A 107 8.78 17.61 -0.63
CA ASP A 107 10.23 17.56 -0.43
C ASP A 107 10.67 16.37 0.43
N VAL A 108 9.82 15.34 0.59
CA VAL A 108 10.21 14.11 1.27
C VAL A 108 11.02 13.24 0.31
N ASP A 109 12.28 13.01 0.65
CA ASP A 109 13.19 12.20 -0.15
C ASP A 109 12.94 10.70 0.07
N PHE A 110 12.71 10.30 1.32
CA PHE A 110 12.58 8.90 1.69
C PHE A 110 11.48 8.69 2.74
N ALA A 111 10.55 7.79 2.46
CA ALA A 111 9.52 7.39 3.41
C ALA A 111 9.62 5.89 3.74
N VAL A 112 9.44 5.56 5.02
CA VAL A 112 9.26 4.19 5.51
C VAL A 112 7.81 4.05 5.99
N ILE A 113 7.07 3.12 5.40
CA ILE A 113 5.67 2.84 5.75
C ILE A 113 5.49 1.37 6.11
N GLU A 114 4.37 1.06 6.74
CA GLU A 114 3.93 -0.31 7.01
C GLU A 114 3.09 -0.84 5.84
N GLY A 115 3.31 -2.10 5.47
CA GLY A 115 2.42 -2.87 4.62
C GLY A 115 1.82 -4.03 5.40
N GLU A 116 0.52 -4.23 5.27
CA GLU A 116 -0.21 -5.24 6.04
C GLU A 116 -0.03 -6.65 5.46
N LEU A 117 0.13 -6.77 4.14
CA LEU A 117 0.21 -8.05 3.44
C LEU A 117 0.95 -7.92 2.10
N GLY A 118 1.69 -8.96 1.69
CA GLY A 118 2.35 -9.02 0.39
C GLY A 118 1.89 -10.21 -0.45
N VAL A 119 1.77 -10.03 -1.77
CA VAL A 119 1.25 -11.03 -2.70
C VAL A 119 2.38 -11.57 -3.57
N ALA A 120 2.77 -12.82 -3.35
CA ALA A 120 3.90 -13.45 -4.01
C ALA A 120 3.74 -13.48 -5.54
N GLU A 121 2.52 -13.75 -6.04
CA GLU A 121 2.20 -13.83 -7.47
C GLU A 121 2.66 -12.61 -8.28
N ASN A 122 2.53 -11.40 -7.73
CA ASN A 122 2.70 -10.15 -8.49
C ASN A 122 3.54 -9.07 -7.79
N GLY A 123 4.12 -9.38 -6.62
CA GLY A 123 4.94 -8.46 -5.85
C GLY A 123 4.16 -7.26 -5.29
N ALA A 124 2.82 -7.32 -5.27
CA ALA A 124 2.01 -6.24 -4.74
C ALA A 124 1.98 -6.28 -3.21
N ILE A 125 1.97 -5.10 -2.60
CA ILE A 125 1.87 -4.94 -1.15
C ILE A 125 0.59 -4.17 -0.84
N PHE A 126 -0.22 -4.74 0.04
CA PHE A 126 -1.42 -4.13 0.56
C PHE A 126 -1.08 -3.13 1.67
N VAL A 127 -1.53 -1.88 1.50
CA VAL A 127 -1.32 -0.79 2.46
C VAL A 127 -2.65 -0.13 2.82
N THR A 128 -2.73 0.40 4.04
CA THR A 128 -3.86 1.18 4.53
C THR A 128 -3.42 2.50 5.14
N ASP A 129 -4.34 3.46 5.28
CA ASP A 129 -4.05 4.75 5.92
C ASP A 129 -4.22 4.74 7.44
N ARG A 130 -4.42 3.59 8.08
CA ARG A 130 -4.66 3.49 9.55
C ARG A 130 -3.55 4.13 10.39
N ASN A 131 -2.31 3.97 9.96
CA ASN A 131 -1.11 4.49 10.64
C ASN A 131 -0.50 5.71 9.93
N VAL A 132 -1.25 6.33 9.00
CA VAL A 132 -0.73 7.39 8.13
C VAL A 132 -1.72 8.55 8.03
N ARG A 133 -1.34 9.71 8.58
CA ARG A 133 -2.15 10.94 8.54
C ARG A 133 -2.47 11.40 7.11
N HIS A 134 -1.49 11.33 6.21
CA HIS A 134 -1.60 11.79 4.82
C HIS A 134 -1.22 10.68 3.85
N ARG A 135 -2.22 10.03 3.25
CA ARG A 135 -2.03 8.99 2.22
C ARG A 135 -1.17 9.42 1.02
N ALA A 136 -0.96 10.72 0.83
CA ALA A 136 -0.05 11.26 -0.19
C ALA A 136 1.38 10.73 -0.02
N ILE A 137 1.82 10.40 1.21
CA ILE A 137 3.17 9.88 1.47
C ILE A 137 3.46 8.59 0.67
N PHE A 138 2.44 7.80 0.35
CA PHE A 138 2.59 6.57 -0.45
C PHE A 138 3.05 6.84 -1.88
N PHE A 139 2.89 8.07 -2.37
CA PHE A 139 3.03 8.37 -3.79
C PHE A 139 3.89 9.60 -4.09
N ILE A 140 4.07 10.51 -3.11
CA ILE A 140 4.77 11.79 -3.32
C ILE A 140 6.28 11.70 -3.00
N THR A 141 6.68 10.76 -2.16
CA THR A 141 8.09 10.55 -1.78
C THR A 141 8.92 10.10 -2.98
N GLN A 142 10.19 10.50 -3.05
CA GLN A 142 11.08 10.06 -4.11
C GLN A 142 11.44 8.57 -3.97
N HIS A 143 11.65 8.12 -2.73
CA HIS A 143 11.94 6.74 -2.39
C HIS A 143 10.98 6.22 -1.32
N LEU A 144 10.52 4.99 -1.47
CA LEU A 144 9.56 4.35 -0.57
C LEU A 144 10.08 2.99 -0.13
N ALA A 145 10.24 2.81 1.17
CA ALA A 145 10.42 1.50 1.79
C ALA A 145 9.11 1.07 2.46
N ILE A 146 8.67 -0.16 2.20
CA ILE A 146 7.47 -0.74 2.79
C ILE A 146 7.89 -1.94 3.63
N VAL A 147 7.63 -1.89 4.93
CA VAL A 147 7.94 -2.97 5.87
C VAL A 147 6.74 -3.91 5.95
N VAL A 148 6.95 -5.17 5.58
CA VAL A 148 5.90 -6.20 5.56
C VAL A 148 6.38 -7.41 6.39
N PRO A 149 5.59 -7.92 7.34
CA PRO A 149 5.92 -9.17 8.02
C PRO A 149 5.98 -10.33 7.01
N ALA A 150 7.06 -11.11 7.00
CA ALA A 150 7.20 -12.23 6.06
C ALA A 150 6.11 -13.31 6.23
N SER A 151 5.53 -13.41 7.43
CA SER A 151 4.38 -14.29 7.73
C SER A 151 3.09 -13.83 7.06
N GLN A 152 2.99 -12.56 6.64
CA GLN A 152 1.86 -11.98 5.92
C GLN A 152 2.05 -12.02 4.40
N LEU A 153 2.97 -12.87 3.90
CA LEU A 153 3.04 -13.18 2.48
C LEU A 153 2.01 -14.26 2.14
N VAL A 154 1.20 -13.97 1.12
CA VAL A 154 0.24 -14.89 0.53
C VAL A 154 0.63 -15.27 -0.89
N ASP A 155 0.07 -16.38 -1.40
CA ASP A 155 0.40 -16.86 -2.73
C ASP A 155 -0.22 -15.95 -3.81
N THR A 156 -1.52 -15.69 -3.72
CA THR A 156 -2.30 -15.04 -4.79
C THR A 156 -3.09 -13.83 -4.34
N MET A 157 -3.61 -13.06 -5.29
CA MET A 157 -4.57 -11.99 -4.98
C MET A 157 -5.85 -12.52 -4.33
N HIS A 158 -6.30 -13.73 -4.67
CA HIS A 158 -7.50 -14.33 -4.06
C HIS A 158 -7.27 -14.56 -2.56
N ASP A 159 -6.13 -15.13 -2.18
CA ASP A 159 -5.76 -15.30 -0.77
C ASP A 159 -5.68 -13.96 -0.02
N ALA A 160 -5.25 -12.89 -0.70
CA ALA A 160 -5.21 -11.56 -0.12
C ALA A 160 -6.62 -11.03 0.18
N TYR A 161 -7.54 -11.10 -0.79
CA TYR A 161 -8.93 -10.65 -0.60
C TYR A 161 -9.70 -11.46 0.44
N GLU A 162 -9.33 -12.72 0.68
CA GLU A 162 -9.90 -13.52 1.78
C GLU A 162 -9.48 -13.03 3.18
N GLN A 163 -8.33 -12.37 3.29
CA GLN A 163 -7.80 -11.86 4.57
C GLN A 163 -8.12 -10.39 4.83
N ILE A 164 -8.39 -9.61 3.79
CA ILE A 164 -8.65 -8.19 3.92
C ILE A 164 -10.07 -7.94 4.42
N ASP A 165 -10.18 -7.23 5.54
CA ASP A 165 -11.45 -6.73 6.05
C ASP A 165 -11.82 -5.40 5.35
N PHE A 166 -13.02 -5.36 4.77
CA PHE A 166 -13.61 -4.19 4.10
C PHE A 166 -14.74 -3.53 4.90
N THR A 167 -14.90 -3.84 6.18
CA THR A 167 -16.01 -3.33 6.99
C THR A 167 -15.87 -1.87 7.42
N ASP A 168 -14.67 -1.30 7.38
CA ASP A 168 -14.43 0.11 7.71
C ASP A 168 -14.22 1.00 6.46
N ASN A 169 -14.06 2.31 6.70
CA ASN A 169 -13.88 3.33 5.66
C ASN A 169 -12.41 3.72 5.41
N ALA A 170 -11.44 2.94 5.88
CA ALA A 170 -10.02 3.24 5.67
C ALA A 170 -9.66 3.22 4.17
N PHE A 171 -8.73 4.09 3.78
CA PHE A 171 -8.13 4.00 2.46
C PHE A 171 -7.31 2.71 2.38
N ARG A 172 -7.37 2.06 1.22
CA ARG A 172 -6.69 0.79 0.94
C ARG A 172 -6.13 0.83 -0.47
N CYS A 173 -4.92 0.33 -0.66
CA CYS A 173 -4.30 0.25 -1.98
C CYS A 173 -3.35 -0.94 -2.04
N PHE A 174 -3.22 -1.53 -3.23
CA PHE A 174 -2.10 -2.40 -3.55
C PHE A 174 -1.05 -1.60 -4.32
N ILE A 175 0.18 -1.61 -3.83
CA ILE A 175 1.34 -0.97 -4.48
C ILE A 175 2.21 -2.07 -5.07
N SER A 176 2.54 -1.99 -6.37
CA SER A 176 3.44 -2.94 -7.05
C SER A 176 4.42 -2.18 -7.95
N GLY A 177 5.71 -2.34 -7.67
CA GLY A 177 6.81 -1.69 -8.38
C GLY A 177 6.89 -0.16 -8.22
N PRO A 178 8.03 0.47 -8.57
CA PRO A 178 8.08 1.90 -8.80
C PRO A 178 7.14 2.30 -9.95
N SER A 179 6.63 3.53 -9.92
CA SER A 179 5.78 4.02 -11.01
C SER A 179 6.50 3.88 -12.35
N LYS A 180 5.84 3.32 -13.36
CA LYS A 180 6.38 3.23 -14.74
C LYS A 180 6.68 4.60 -15.37
N THR A 181 6.21 5.67 -14.74
CA THR A 181 6.43 7.06 -15.18
C THR A 181 7.40 7.83 -14.29
N ALA A 182 8.04 7.18 -13.31
CA ALA A 182 9.07 7.77 -12.46
C ALA A 182 10.45 7.70 -13.13
#